data_AF-A0A5B7W7E2-F1
#
_entry.id   AF-A0A5B7W7E2-F1
#
_cell.length_a   1.000
_cell.length_b   1.000
_cell.length_c   1.000
_cell.angle_alpha   90.00
_cell.angle_beta   90.00
_cell.angle_gamma   90.00
#
_symmetry.space_group_name_H-M   'P 1'
#
loop_
_entity.id
_entity.type
_entity.pdbx_description
1 polymer ?
#
loop_
_entity_poly.entity_id
_entity_poly.type
_entity_poly.pdbx_seq_one_letter_code
_entity_poly.pdbx_strand_id
1 'polypeptide(L)' 'MAQYFVNRNAQTNGDHEVHTSTCIYLPAPHNRLDLGYHTTCVTAVRQARNTYRQSNGCRTCSSVCHTQ' A
#
# COMPACT_ATOMS: atom_id res chain seq x y z
N MET A 1 -13.45 5.61 -5.74
CA MET A 1 -12.77 4.35 -5.33
C MET A 1 -11.59 4.13 -6.26
N ALA A 2 -10.49 3.62 -5.75
CA ALA A 2 -9.31 3.27 -6.53
C ALA A 2 -8.87 1.84 -6.19
N GLN A 3 -8.19 1.18 -7.10
CA GLN A 3 -7.57 -0.12 -6.80
C GLN A 3 -6.28 0.12 -6.02
N TYR A 4 -6.10 -0.62 -4.94
CA TYR A 4 -4.92 -0.52 -4.08
C TYR A 4 -4.13 -1.82 -4.07
N PHE A 5 -2.82 -1.67 -3.89
CA PHE A 5 -1.87 -2.75 -3.81
C PHE A 5 -0.93 -2.53 -2.64
N VAL A 6 -0.56 -3.59 -1.93
CA VAL A 6 0.54 -3.54 -0.96
C VAL A 6 1.80 -4.13 -1.59
N ASN A 7 2.93 -3.47 -1.36
CA ASN A 7 4.24 -3.99 -1.73
C ASN A 7 4.55 -5.21 -0.86
N ARG A 8 4.84 -6.35 -1.48
CA ARG A 8 5.26 -7.58 -0.81
C ARG A 8 6.68 -7.46 -0.25
N ASN A 9 7.49 -6.58 -0.82
CA ASN A 9 8.81 -6.28 -0.29
C ASN A 9 8.66 -5.20 0.78
N ALA A 10 9.15 -5.51 1.98
CA ALA A 10 9.30 -4.51 3.02
C ALA A 10 10.36 -3.49 2.61
N GLN A 11 10.15 -2.24 3.02
CA GLN A 11 11.17 -1.20 2.99
C GLN A 11 12.28 -1.51 4.00
N THR A 12 13.35 -0.70 3.98
CA THR A 12 14.48 -0.84 4.92
C THR A 12 14.07 -0.70 6.38
N ASN A 13 12.98 0.02 6.68
CA ASN A 13 12.40 0.16 8.02
C ASN A 13 11.43 -1.01 8.39
N GLY A 14 11.18 -1.95 7.47
CA GLY A 14 10.22 -3.04 7.65
C GLY A 14 8.79 -2.75 7.15
N ASP A 15 8.50 -1.53 6.66
CA ASP A 15 7.15 -1.17 6.21
C ASP A 15 6.82 -1.75 4.84
N HIS A 16 5.63 -2.32 4.73
CA HIS A 16 5.01 -2.65 3.46
C HIS A 16 4.17 -1.46 2.98
N GLU A 17 4.61 -0.82 1.89
CA GLU A 17 3.91 0.35 1.36
C GLU A 17 2.64 0.00 0.58
N VAL A 18 1.59 0.78 0.81
CA VAL A 18 0.31 0.69 0.10
C VAL A 18 0.21 1.76 -0.97
N HIS A 19 0.04 1.32 -2.21
CA HIS A 19 0.01 2.13 -3.42
C HIS A 19 -1.36 2.06 -4.12
N THR A 20 -1.71 3.10 -4.86
CA THR A 20 -2.80 3.05 -5.85
C THR A 20 -2.30 2.47 -7.17
N SER A 21 -3.21 1.97 -8.01
CA SER A 21 -2.91 1.52 -9.39
C SER A 21 -2.22 2.56 -10.27
N THR A 22 -2.32 3.84 -9.92
CA THR A 22 -1.77 4.98 -10.68
C THR A 22 -0.45 5.52 -10.12
N CYS A 23 0.12 4.88 -9.09
CA CYS A 23 1.37 5.35 -8.48
C CYS A 23 2.56 5.19 -9.44
N ILE A 24 3.41 6.21 -9.51
CA ILE A 24 4.66 6.16 -10.29
C ILE A 24 5.70 5.19 -9.71
N TYR A 25 5.61 4.91 -8.40
CA TYR A 25 6.46 3.97 -7.68
C TYR A 25 5.77 2.64 -7.43
N LEU A 26 4.76 2.30 -8.24
CA LEU A 26 4.03 1.06 -8.07
C LEU A 26 4.97 -0.14 -8.25
N PRO A 27 5.03 -1.08 -7.29
CA PRO A 27 5.88 -2.25 -7.41
C PRO A 27 5.50 -3.13 -8.60
N ALA A 28 6.47 -3.93 -9.07
CA ALA A 28 6.23 -4.90 -10.12
C ALA A 28 5.08 -5.87 -9.75
N PRO A 29 4.32 -6.41 -10.72
CA PRO A 29 3.15 -7.25 -10.45
C PRO A 29 3.40 -8.45 -9.52
N HIS A 30 4.60 -9.04 -9.57
CA HIS A 30 4.98 -10.16 -8.69
C HIS A 30 5.31 -9.73 -7.25
N ASN A 31 5.71 -8.46 -7.07
CA ASN A 31 6.06 -7.84 -5.80
C ASN A 31 4.90 -7.05 -5.19
N ARG A 32 3.67 -7.18 -5.71
CA ARG A 32 2.50 -6.52 -5.14
C ARG A 32 1.38 -7.52 -4.87
N LEU A 33 0.62 -7.28 -3.82
CA LEU A 33 -0.59 -8.02 -3.50
C LEU A 33 -1.79 -7.09 -3.72
N ASP A 34 -2.80 -7.58 -4.44
CA ASP A 34 -4.04 -6.84 -4.69
C ASP A 34 -4.87 -6.77 -3.39
N LEU A 35 -5.20 -5.56 -2.97
CA LEU A 35 -6.05 -5.30 -1.81
C LEU A 35 -7.52 -5.07 -2.23
N GLY A 36 -7.79 -5.01 -3.52
CA GLY A 36 -9.08 -4.67 -4.11
C GLY A 36 -9.31 -3.16 -4.22
N TYR A 37 -10.58 -2.81 -4.44
CA TYR A 37 -11.02 -1.43 -4.56
C TYR A 37 -11.35 -0.83 -3.21
N HIS A 38 -10.74 0.30 -2.90
CA HIS A 38 -10.97 1.05 -1.67
C HIS A 38 -11.34 2.50 -1.95
N THR A 39 -12.13 3.08 -1.06
CA THR A 39 -12.51 4.50 -1.16
C THR A 39 -11.39 5.41 -0.67
N THR A 40 -10.59 4.95 0.30
CA THR A 40 -9.49 5.71 0.88
C THR A 40 -8.28 4.81 1.13
N CYS A 41 -7.10 5.42 1.25
CA CYS A 41 -5.90 4.67 1.64
C CYS A 41 -6.02 4.05 3.04
N VAL A 42 -6.89 4.58 3.92
CA VAL A 42 -7.06 4.09 5.29
C VAL A 42 -7.67 2.68 5.27
N THR A 43 -8.71 2.47 4.46
CA THR A 43 -9.32 1.15 4.35
C THR A 43 -8.38 0.16 3.66
N ALA A 44 -7.59 0.62 2.67
CA ALA A 44 -6.58 -0.18 2.01
C ALA A 44 -5.45 -0.61 2.96
N VAL A 45 -4.87 0.32 3.73
CA VAL A 45 -3.83 0.04 4.73
C VAL A 45 -4.36 -0.92 5.80
N ARG A 46 -5.61 -0.74 6.26
CA ARG A 46 -6.23 -1.69 7.20
C ARG A 46 -6.32 -3.10 6.63
N GLN A 47 -6.69 -3.25 5.35
CA GLN A 47 -6.67 -4.56 4.69
C GLN A 47 -5.25 -5.12 4.56
N ALA A 48 -4.29 -4.29 4.15
CA ALA A 48 -2.89 -4.69 4.02
C ALA A 48 -2.33 -5.22 5.35
N ARG A 49 -2.72 -4.62 6.48
CA ARG A 49 -2.33 -5.05 7.83
C ARG A 49 -2.83 -6.44 8.23
N ASN A 50 -3.84 -6.98 7.56
CA ASN A 50 -4.27 -8.36 7.78
C ASN A 50 -3.23 -9.38 7.29
N THR A 51 -2.45 -9.03 6.27
CA THR A 51 -1.38 -9.88 5.73
C THR A 51 0.00 -9.43 6.21
N TYR A 52 0.27 -8.12 6.13
CA TYR A 52 1.53 -7.49 6.50
C TYR A 52 1.30 -6.52 7.64
N ARG A 53 1.43 -7.00 8.89
CA ARG A 53 1.09 -6.21 10.10
C ARG A 53 1.70 -4.81 10.12
N GLN A 54 2.93 -4.69 9.60
CA GLN A 54 3.62 -3.43 9.42
C GLN A 54 3.38 -2.89 7.99
N SER A 55 2.18 -2.35 7.76
CA SER A 55 1.83 -1.69 6.49
C SER A 55 1.57 -0.20 6.69
N ASN A 56 2.05 0.59 5.73
CA ASN A 56 2.00 2.05 5.73
C ASN A 56 1.58 2.59 4.35
N GLY A 57 1.10 3.82 4.27
CA GLY A 57 0.78 4.45 2.98
C GLY A 57 2.04 4.84 2.22
N CYS A 58 2.06 4.66 0.90
CA CYS A 58 3.09 5.26 0.06
C CYS A 58 3.02 6.78 0.13
N ARG A 59 4.17 7.44 0.36
CA ARG A 59 4.25 8.91 0.48
C ARG A 59 3.74 9.68 -0.74
N THR A 60 3.77 9.07 -1.93
CA THR A 60 3.43 9.75 -3.19
C THR A 60 1.96 9.64 -3.55
N CYS A 61 1.36 8.46 -3.42
CA CYS A 61 -0.03 8.21 -3.86
C CYS A 61 -1.02 7.98 -2.70
N SER A 62 -0.51 7.77 -1.49
CA SER A 62 -1.27 7.50 -0.27
C SER A 62 -0.72 8.35 0.88
N SER A 63 -0.30 9.60 0.60
CA SER A 63 0.36 10.51 1.56
C SER A 63 -0.44 10.72 2.84
N VAL A 64 -1.77 10.76 2.74
CA VAL A 64 -2.70 10.89 3.88
C VAL A 64 -2.56 9.73 4.88
N CYS A 65 -2.13 8.56 4.41
CA CYS A 65 -1.94 7.36 5.21
C CYS A 65 -0.47 7.04 5.47
N HIS A 66 0.45 7.93 5.09
CA HIS A 66 1.87 7.83 5.36
C HIS A 66 2.16 8.51 6.70
N THR A 67 2.19 7.73 7.78
CA THR A 67 2.20 8.26 9.17
C THR A 67 3.50 8.04 9.92
N GLN A 68 4.58 7.69 9.22
CA GLN A 68 5.91 7.43 9.78
C GLN A 68 6.96 8.18 8.95
#